data_AF-A0AA36HKB5-F1
#
_entry.id   AF-A0AA36HKB5-F1
#
_cell.length_a   1.000
_cell.length_b   1.000
_cell.length_c   1.000
_cell.angle_alpha   90.00
_cell.angle_beta   90.00
_cell.angle_gamma   90.00
#
_symmetry.space_group_name_H-M   'P 1'
#
loop_
_entity.id
_entity.type
_entity.pdbx_description
1 polymer ?
#
loop_
_entity_poly.entity_id
_entity_poly.type
_entity_poly.pdbx_seq_one_letter_code
_entity_poly.pdbx_strand_id
1 'polypeptide(L)'
;MGLESWPSSPRRTSRAAFRCQCSQRTKAFDESYPVKLVVFDFDETLTLITYLLEDGDTEEMQAQIVKTNFQSPWVKGDRVSHLKSMLNDLAVSATGIRRARTVLTKNHAGAKAVLQLLHVAGLAPCFDAIWALQPLGGLYRLDEQWLEMIIAPDMCHKADLLAAVAERPADFLPQVASGDWKDLESLKMEGIVLVDDQRANFQSPSGMQVLRFCKVARYDAYYRNLGYVQNMGGIGAHSFEDFQALKLFVEEPSAHKETFRLQCTQMPMEEASSRCPVELIIFDLDETLTLATFMPSSPDFVDNMAWDAGSQDSEWRADDLLAYNFESPFLRGSRVALLKEMLRELSQKYILAILSRNECGAIAVLNLLRLADVADFFHAIWTMPFSSHRACALFRSGSWERFEPPLEVADQKVDVLHHIVGHAEKWFPQIQREERFQRLRSLQLANVILVDDEREHLQSAEKAAVRYCKVARYDEVYRNCGPLNQLGGIGAHSAEDFETLKAFAAEPWRFAAPSFAREEPAKHEVGVVPGRMPSRSEENAKLPRSLMQRSFSLPALGTIPSRCAMSRSQSFCSSPRMELDVAHDDSVPDLCLIGMED
;
A
#
# COMPACT_ATOMS: atom_id res chain seq x y z
N MET A 1 31.80 36.29 16.00
CA MET A 1 31.70 35.17 15.04
C MET A 1 31.27 33.94 15.83
N GLY A 2 29.96 33.76 15.99
CA GLY A 2 29.37 32.68 16.80
C GLY A 2 29.09 31.46 15.94
N LEU A 3 29.49 30.29 16.43
CA LEU A 3 29.11 28.98 15.90
C LEU A 3 27.64 28.75 16.20
N GLU A 4 26.80 28.84 15.17
CA GLU A 4 25.40 28.40 15.27
C GLU A 4 25.35 26.88 15.36
N SER A 5 24.82 26.41 16.50
CA SER A 5 24.48 25.04 16.78
C SER A 5 23.40 24.56 15.80
N TRP A 6 23.67 23.46 15.09
CA TRP A 6 22.71 22.78 14.25
C TRP A 6 21.51 22.31 15.11
N PRO A 7 20.26 22.54 14.67
CA PRO A 7 19.09 22.02 15.39
C PRO A 7 19.05 20.49 15.26
N SER A 8 19.37 19.82 16.35
CA SER A 8 19.21 18.37 16.51
C SER A 8 17.75 18.02 16.75
N SER A 9 17.04 17.70 15.68
CA SER A 9 15.86 16.84 15.72
C SER A 9 15.67 16.22 14.33
N PRO A 10 16.21 15.03 14.05
CA PRO A 10 15.88 14.33 12.83
C PRO A 10 14.39 13.98 12.90
N ARG A 11 13.60 14.53 11.98
CA ARG A 11 12.25 14.02 11.70
C ARG A 11 12.38 12.52 11.48
N ARG A 12 11.91 11.73 12.44
CA ARG A 12 11.85 10.27 12.30
C ARG A 12 10.92 9.99 11.13
N THR A 13 11.47 9.42 10.07
CA THR A 13 10.67 8.95 8.94
C THR A 13 9.64 7.96 9.48
N SER A 14 8.36 8.22 9.19
CA SER A 14 7.31 7.23 9.38
C SER A 14 7.76 5.97 8.63
N ARG A 15 7.86 4.87 9.37
CA ARG A 15 8.32 3.60 8.83
C ARG A 15 7.21 3.03 7.97
N ALA A 16 7.18 3.42 6.70
CA ALA A 16 6.43 2.71 5.67
C ALA A 16 6.67 1.21 5.87
N ALA A 17 5.64 0.38 5.76
CA ALA A 17 5.80 -1.07 5.88
C ALA A 17 6.86 -1.55 4.88
N PHE A 18 8.10 -1.77 5.33
CA PHE A 18 9.27 -2.03 4.49
C PHE A 18 9.30 -3.47 3.92
N ARG A 19 8.16 -3.96 3.43
CA ARG A 19 8.03 -5.33 2.94
C ARG A 19 7.33 -5.37 1.59
N CYS A 20 7.69 -6.39 0.81
CA CYS A 20 6.95 -6.67 -0.40
C CYS A 20 5.54 -7.19 -0.09
N GLN A 21 4.56 -6.81 -0.90
CA GLN A 21 3.18 -7.29 -0.81
C GLN A 21 2.84 -8.08 -2.08
N CYS A 22 2.74 -9.40 -1.93
CA CYS A 22 2.31 -10.30 -2.98
C CYS A 22 0.78 -10.44 -2.98
N SER A 23 0.18 -10.46 -4.17
CA SER A 23 -1.28 -10.53 -4.33
C SER A 23 -1.66 -11.21 -5.64
N GLN A 24 -2.65 -12.10 -5.58
CA GLN A 24 -3.36 -12.65 -6.73
C GLN A 24 -4.79 -12.10 -6.75
N ARG A 25 -5.16 -11.36 -7.81
CA ARG A 25 -6.53 -10.87 -8.03
C ARG A 25 -7.49 -12.06 -8.19
N THR A 26 -8.68 -12.01 -7.61
CA THR A 26 -9.66 -13.12 -7.61
C THR A 26 -10.58 -13.15 -8.84
N LYS A 27 -10.08 -12.77 -10.02
CA LYS A 27 -10.87 -12.82 -11.26
C LYS A 27 -11.12 -14.27 -11.71
N ALA A 28 -12.11 -14.48 -12.57
CA ALA A 28 -12.50 -15.78 -13.12
C ALA A 28 -11.43 -16.35 -14.07
N PHE A 29 -10.31 -16.83 -13.52
CA PHE A 29 -9.28 -17.58 -14.22
C PHE A 29 -8.95 -18.86 -13.45
N ASP A 30 -8.19 -19.74 -14.09
CA ASP A 30 -7.72 -20.98 -13.47
C ASP A 30 -6.66 -20.66 -12.42
N GLU A 31 -7.05 -20.65 -11.14
CA GLU A 31 -6.14 -20.37 -10.02
C GLU A 31 -5.00 -21.40 -9.90
N SER A 32 -5.18 -22.59 -10.48
CA SER A 32 -4.16 -23.65 -10.50
C SER A 32 -3.12 -23.48 -11.61
N TYR A 33 -3.32 -22.53 -12.52
CA TYR A 33 -2.38 -22.27 -13.61
C TYR A 33 -1.01 -21.85 -13.04
N PRO A 34 0.09 -22.55 -13.34
CA PRO A 34 1.39 -22.28 -12.73
C PRO A 34 1.99 -20.97 -13.23
N VAL A 35 2.81 -20.32 -12.41
CA VAL A 35 3.61 -19.18 -12.87
C VAL A 35 4.70 -19.69 -13.81
N LYS A 36 4.76 -19.11 -15.02
CA LYS A 36 5.74 -19.44 -16.06
C LYS A 36 6.66 -18.26 -16.42
N LEU A 37 6.26 -17.04 -16.08
CA LEU A 37 7.04 -15.84 -16.33
C LEU A 37 7.02 -14.94 -15.08
N VAL A 38 8.20 -14.56 -14.59
CA VAL A 38 8.36 -13.57 -13.53
C VAL A 38 9.02 -12.33 -14.13
N VAL A 39 8.32 -11.20 -14.06
CA VAL A 39 8.76 -9.93 -14.62
C VAL A 39 9.08 -8.98 -13.48
N PHE A 40 10.26 -8.38 -13.51
CA PHE A 40 10.73 -7.44 -12.51
C PHE A 40 10.80 -6.05 -13.11
N ASP A 41 10.26 -5.05 -12.43
CA ASP A 41 10.76 -3.70 -12.64
C ASP A 41 12.23 -3.60 -12.23
N PHE A 42 12.94 -2.67 -12.84
CA PHE A 42 14.33 -2.41 -12.53
C PHE A 42 14.45 -1.40 -11.39
N ASP A 43 13.97 -0.20 -11.66
CA ASP A 43 14.19 0.98 -10.82
C ASP A 43 13.46 0.84 -9.50
N GLU A 44 14.18 0.99 -8.38
CA GLU A 44 13.66 0.88 -7.00
C GLU A 44 12.90 -0.43 -6.69
N THR A 45 13.05 -1.44 -7.55
CA THR A 45 12.51 -2.79 -7.39
C THR A 45 13.65 -3.80 -7.25
N LEU A 46 14.54 -3.85 -8.24
CA LEU A 46 15.79 -4.61 -8.14
C LEU A 46 16.88 -3.74 -7.48
N THR A 47 16.94 -2.46 -7.88
CA THR A 47 17.80 -1.44 -7.28
C THR A 47 17.14 -0.84 -6.03
N LEU A 48 17.94 -0.21 -5.16
CA LEU A 48 17.50 0.60 -4.02
C LEU A 48 17.21 2.03 -4.47
N ILE A 49 18.07 2.52 -5.36
CA ILE A 49 18.03 3.75 -6.13
C ILE A 49 18.74 3.48 -7.44
N THR A 50 18.37 4.18 -8.51
CA THR A 50 18.88 3.84 -9.83
C THR A 50 19.92 4.82 -10.36
N TYR A 51 21.16 4.36 -10.44
CA TYR A 51 22.25 5.03 -11.15
C TYR A 51 22.79 4.09 -12.22
N LEU A 52 22.66 4.51 -13.47
CA LEU A 52 23.18 3.75 -14.61
C LEU A 52 24.66 4.06 -14.85
N LEU A 53 25.31 3.16 -15.58
CA LEU A 53 26.70 3.29 -16.00
C LEU A 53 26.78 4.23 -17.22
N GLU A 54 27.86 5.02 -17.28
CA GLU A 54 28.23 5.82 -18.45
C GLU A 54 29.48 5.25 -19.12
N ASP A 55 29.64 5.51 -20.42
CA ASP A 55 30.86 5.17 -21.15
C ASP A 55 32.08 5.84 -20.50
N GLY A 56 33.07 5.04 -20.12
CA GLY A 56 34.30 5.51 -19.48
C GLY A 56 34.30 5.47 -17.94
N ASP A 57 33.23 5.02 -17.29
CA ASP A 57 33.25 4.76 -15.84
C ASP A 57 34.30 3.68 -15.50
N THR A 58 35.23 3.99 -14.59
CA THR A 58 36.29 3.06 -14.15
C THR A 58 35.73 1.87 -13.37
N GLU A 59 36.52 0.81 -13.18
CA GLU A 59 36.11 -0.35 -12.38
C GLU A 59 35.72 0.03 -10.95
N GLU A 60 36.44 0.98 -10.33
CA GLU A 60 36.10 1.48 -9.00
C GLU A 60 34.77 2.25 -8.98
N MET A 61 34.51 3.06 -10.01
CA MET A 61 33.23 3.76 -10.16
C MET A 61 32.09 2.77 -10.36
N GLN A 62 32.29 1.77 -11.22
CA GLN A 62 31.35 0.68 -11.46
C GLN A 62 31.02 -0.08 -10.16
N ALA A 63 32.03 -0.46 -9.38
CA ALA A 63 31.84 -1.13 -8.09
C ALA A 63 31.06 -0.25 -7.10
N GLN A 64 31.34 1.05 -7.06
CA GLN A 64 30.62 2.00 -6.22
C GLN A 64 29.17 2.20 -6.68
N ILE A 65 28.91 2.22 -7.98
CA ILE A 65 27.56 2.26 -8.57
C ILE A 65 26.80 1.00 -8.19
N VAL A 66 27.38 -0.20 -8.33
CA VAL A 66 26.76 -1.46 -7.90
C VAL A 66 26.46 -1.44 -6.40
N LYS A 67 27.41 -1.00 -5.57
CA LYS A 67 27.21 -0.86 -4.12
C LYS A 67 26.08 0.11 -3.77
N THR A 68 25.95 1.18 -4.54
CA THR A 68 24.91 2.20 -4.34
C THR A 68 23.54 1.70 -4.79
N ASN A 69 23.46 1.01 -5.94
CA ASN A 69 22.22 0.49 -6.48
C ASN A 69 21.72 -0.76 -5.73
N PHE A 70 22.59 -1.71 -5.39
CA PHE A 70 22.13 -3.04 -4.98
C PHE A 70 22.38 -3.40 -3.52
N GLN A 71 23.36 -2.76 -2.85
CA GLN A 71 23.74 -3.13 -1.48
C GLN A 71 22.98 -2.33 -0.44
N SER A 72 22.22 -3.02 0.40
CA SER A 72 21.50 -2.41 1.51
C SER A 72 22.39 -2.24 2.75
N PRO A 73 22.37 -1.07 3.40
CA PRO A 73 22.99 -0.88 4.71
C PRO A 73 22.11 -1.35 5.88
N TRP A 74 20.85 -1.72 5.61
CA TRP A 74 19.86 -2.07 6.65
C TRP A 74 19.77 -3.56 6.94
N VAL A 75 20.18 -4.41 5.99
CA VAL A 75 20.26 -5.86 6.18
C VAL A 75 21.72 -6.33 6.22
N LYS A 76 22.01 -7.33 7.05
CA LYS A 76 23.36 -7.88 7.19
C LYS A 76 23.66 -8.81 6.02
N GLY A 77 24.79 -8.62 5.34
CA GLY A 77 25.26 -9.52 4.28
C GLY A 77 25.27 -8.85 2.92
N ASP A 78 25.47 -9.65 1.88
CA ASP A 78 25.54 -9.22 0.49
C ASP A 78 24.17 -9.37 -0.19
N ARG A 79 23.45 -8.26 -0.37
CA ARG A 79 22.12 -8.27 -0.99
C ARG A 79 22.16 -8.78 -2.44
N VAL A 80 23.24 -8.55 -3.19
CA VAL A 80 23.38 -9.05 -4.57
C VAL A 80 23.41 -10.58 -4.58
N SER A 81 24.16 -11.20 -3.66
CA SER A 81 24.16 -12.66 -3.50
C SER A 81 22.76 -13.21 -3.18
N HIS A 82 22.00 -12.54 -2.32
CA HIS A 82 20.63 -12.95 -2.00
C HIS A 82 19.67 -12.79 -3.18
N LEU A 83 19.76 -11.68 -3.94
CA LEU A 83 19.02 -11.50 -5.19
C LEU A 83 19.34 -12.62 -6.18
N LYS A 84 20.62 -12.93 -6.38
CA LYS A 84 21.06 -14.00 -7.26
C LYS A 84 20.51 -15.36 -6.85
N SER A 85 20.56 -15.69 -5.55
CA SER A 85 19.97 -16.92 -5.01
C SER A 85 18.47 -16.98 -5.30
N MET A 86 17.72 -15.92 -4.97
CA MET A 86 16.28 -15.87 -5.20
C MET A 86 15.96 -16.01 -6.70
N LEU A 87 16.63 -15.26 -7.59
CA LEU A 87 16.38 -15.33 -9.03
C LEU A 87 16.71 -16.70 -9.63
N ASN A 88 17.68 -17.43 -9.08
CA ASN A 88 17.95 -18.81 -9.47
C ASN A 88 16.86 -19.75 -8.97
N ASP A 89 16.43 -19.61 -7.72
CA ASP A 89 15.34 -20.42 -7.15
C ASP A 89 14.02 -20.22 -7.90
N LEU A 90 13.77 -19.01 -8.42
CA LEU A 90 12.58 -18.70 -9.22
C LEU A 90 12.62 -19.32 -10.63
N ALA A 91 13.78 -19.74 -11.13
CA ALA A 91 13.95 -20.22 -12.51
C ALA A 91 13.24 -21.55 -12.79
N VAL A 92 13.00 -22.35 -11.75
CA VAL A 92 12.37 -23.67 -11.85
C VAL A 92 11.43 -23.85 -10.66
N SER A 93 10.20 -24.29 -10.90
CA SER A 93 9.24 -24.61 -9.83
C SER A 93 9.66 -25.82 -9.02
N ALA A 94 9.04 -26.02 -7.86
CA ALA A 94 9.21 -27.26 -7.10
C ALA A 94 8.75 -28.49 -7.90
N THR A 95 7.85 -28.30 -8.87
CA THR A 95 7.37 -29.33 -9.81
C THR A 95 8.24 -29.48 -11.07
N GLY A 96 9.33 -28.72 -11.20
CA GLY A 96 10.26 -28.81 -12.34
C GLY A 96 9.87 -27.95 -13.56
N ILE A 97 8.83 -27.13 -13.48
CA ILE A 97 8.40 -26.22 -14.55
C ILE A 97 9.41 -25.08 -14.66
N ARG A 98 9.99 -24.90 -15.84
CA ARG A 98 10.92 -23.79 -16.11
C ARG A 98 10.15 -22.47 -16.17
N ARG A 99 10.71 -21.42 -15.57
CA ARG A 99 10.16 -20.06 -15.59
C ARG A 99 11.13 -19.09 -16.22
N ALA A 100 10.62 -18.25 -17.11
CA ALA A 100 11.40 -17.13 -17.64
C ALA A 100 11.46 -16.01 -16.60
N ARG A 101 12.59 -15.32 -16.54
CA ARG A 101 12.81 -14.15 -15.69
C ARG A 101 13.18 -12.97 -16.57
N THR A 102 12.38 -11.92 -16.49
CA THR A 102 12.53 -10.76 -17.37
C THR A 102 12.57 -9.48 -16.57
N VAL A 103 13.35 -8.49 -17.04
CA VAL A 103 13.24 -7.11 -16.56
C VAL A 103 12.31 -6.32 -17.47
N LEU A 104 11.38 -5.56 -16.92
CA LEU A 104 10.51 -4.63 -17.64
C LEU A 104 10.57 -3.25 -17.00
N THR A 105 11.26 -2.31 -17.65
CA THR A 105 11.51 -0.97 -17.12
C THR A 105 10.95 0.14 -18.02
N LYS A 106 10.72 1.33 -17.43
CA LYS A 106 10.47 2.60 -18.14
C LYS A 106 11.71 3.51 -18.19
N ASN A 107 12.88 3.00 -17.80
CA ASN A 107 14.12 3.76 -17.72
C ASN A 107 14.57 4.26 -19.10
N HIS A 108 14.63 5.58 -19.25
CA HIS A 108 14.92 6.30 -20.50
C HIS A 108 16.26 5.97 -21.18
N ALA A 109 17.21 5.31 -20.50
CA ALA A 109 18.45 4.87 -21.13
C ALA A 109 18.28 3.57 -21.94
N GLY A 110 17.16 2.87 -21.77
CA GLY A 110 16.80 1.68 -22.52
C GLY A 110 17.43 0.38 -22.01
N ALA A 111 17.11 -0.72 -22.69
CA ALA A 111 17.44 -2.07 -22.24
C ALA A 111 18.96 -2.35 -22.15
N LYS A 112 19.78 -1.72 -23.01
CA LYS A 112 21.25 -1.89 -23.02
C LYS A 112 21.91 -1.35 -21.76
N ALA A 113 21.52 -0.17 -21.31
CA ALA A 113 22.05 0.44 -20.09
C ALA A 113 21.70 -0.40 -18.85
N VAL A 114 20.47 -0.91 -18.80
CA VAL A 114 20.03 -1.85 -17.76
C VAL A 114 20.86 -3.14 -17.80
N LEU A 115 21.06 -3.73 -18.98
CA LEU A 115 21.90 -4.92 -19.14
C LEU A 115 23.33 -4.69 -18.64
N GLN A 116 23.94 -3.57 -19.01
CA GLN A 116 25.32 -3.25 -18.61
C GLN A 116 25.45 -3.19 -17.09
N LEU A 117 24.52 -2.52 -16.41
CA LEU A 117 24.52 -2.46 -14.94
C LEU A 117 24.28 -3.84 -14.31
N LEU A 118 23.37 -4.65 -14.85
CA LEU A 118 23.15 -6.02 -14.41
C LEU A 118 24.38 -6.92 -14.64
N HIS A 119 25.14 -6.69 -15.70
CA HIS A 119 26.36 -7.42 -16.00
C HIS A 119 27.44 -7.14 -14.96
N VAL A 120 27.70 -5.86 -14.67
CA VAL A 120 28.65 -5.44 -13.63
C VAL A 120 28.22 -5.91 -12.24
N ALA A 121 26.91 -5.94 -11.96
CA ALA A 121 26.37 -6.50 -10.71
C ALA A 121 26.41 -8.05 -10.65
N GLY A 122 26.80 -8.74 -11.72
CA GLY A 122 26.80 -10.21 -11.78
C GLY A 122 25.41 -10.85 -11.77
N LEU A 123 24.38 -10.08 -12.12
CA LEU A 123 22.97 -10.49 -12.15
C LEU A 123 22.46 -10.81 -13.56
N ALA A 124 23.11 -10.32 -14.62
CA ALA A 124 22.67 -10.58 -16.00
C ALA A 124 22.41 -12.07 -16.33
N PRO A 125 23.24 -13.05 -15.89
CA PRO A 125 22.97 -14.47 -16.12
C PRO A 125 21.68 -15.01 -15.45
N CYS A 126 21.03 -14.24 -14.60
CA CYS A 126 19.78 -14.62 -13.94
C CYS A 126 18.53 -14.24 -14.75
N PHE A 127 18.69 -13.56 -15.89
CA PHE A 127 17.59 -13.09 -16.72
C PHE A 127 17.65 -13.67 -18.13
N ASP A 128 16.46 -13.84 -18.70
CA ASP A 128 16.22 -14.40 -20.03
C ASP A 128 15.88 -13.28 -21.04
N ALA A 129 15.33 -12.15 -20.57
CA ALA A 129 15.07 -10.96 -21.38
C ALA A 129 15.10 -9.65 -20.55
N ILE A 130 15.22 -8.53 -21.26
CA ILE A 130 15.07 -7.17 -20.74
C ILE A 130 14.24 -6.38 -21.74
N TRP A 131 13.14 -5.80 -21.29
CA TRP A 131 12.26 -4.95 -22.05
C TRP A 131 12.30 -3.53 -21.49
N ALA A 132 12.47 -2.53 -22.36
CA ALA A 132 12.39 -1.13 -22.01
C ALA A 132 11.27 -0.47 -22.81
N LEU A 133 10.38 0.24 -22.12
CA LEU A 133 9.30 0.99 -22.78
C LEU A 133 9.78 2.33 -23.34
N GLN A 134 10.93 2.85 -22.87
CA GLN A 134 11.46 4.17 -23.25
C GLN A 134 13.00 4.19 -23.21
N PRO A 135 13.72 4.41 -24.33
CA PRO A 135 13.23 4.17 -25.68
C PRO A 135 12.73 2.74 -25.78
N LEU A 136 11.73 2.56 -26.63
CA LEU A 136 11.14 1.26 -26.82
C LEU A 136 12.14 0.29 -27.46
N GLY A 137 12.35 -0.86 -26.83
CA GLY A 137 13.21 -1.91 -27.34
C GLY A 137 13.42 -3.02 -26.33
N GLY A 138 14.01 -4.12 -26.77
CA GLY A 138 14.30 -5.24 -25.89
C GLY A 138 15.62 -5.94 -26.21
N LEU A 139 16.04 -6.75 -25.25
CA LEU A 139 17.15 -7.68 -25.37
C LEU A 139 16.67 -9.04 -24.88
N TYR A 140 17.15 -10.12 -25.50
CA TYR A 140 16.93 -11.48 -25.01
C TYR A 140 18.22 -12.27 -25.02
N ARG A 141 18.28 -13.29 -24.16
CA ARG A 141 19.44 -14.18 -24.04
C ARG A 141 19.23 -15.49 -24.78
N LEU A 142 20.07 -15.79 -25.75
CA LEU A 142 20.10 -17.06 -26.47
C LEU A 142 21.54 -17.58 -26.48
N ASP A 143 21.77 -18.82 -26.02
CA ASP A 143 23.11 -19.44 -25.96
C ASP A 143 24.16 -18.53 -25.30
N GLU A 144 23.80 -17.92 -24.15
CA GLU A 144 24.63 -16.96 -23.39
C GLU A 144 24.93 -15.63 -24.11
N GLN A 145 24.38 -15.39 -25.30
CA GLN A 145 24.48 -14.13 -26.03
C GLN A 145 23.23 -13.27 -25.84
N TRP A 146 23.44 -11.96 -25.70
CA TRP A 146 22.35 -10.97 -25.67
C TRP A 146 22.11 -10.41 -27.07
N LEU A 147 20.90 -10.61 -27.57
CA LEU A 147 20.47 -10.19 -28.90
C LEU A 147 19.37 -9.13 -28.79
N GLU A 148 19.35 -8.19 -29.73
CA GLU A 148 18.33 -7.14 -29.79
C GLU A 148 17.01 -7.68 -30.34
N MET A 149 15.90 -7.17 -29.80
CA MET A 149 14.56 -7.35 -30.34
C MET A 149 13.86 -5.99 -30.48
N ILE A 150 12.94 -5.93 -31.44
CA ILE A 150 12.07 -4.77 -31.65
C ILE A 150 10.75 -5.03 -30.93
N ILE A 151 10.36 -4.10 -30.06
CA ILE A 151 9.04 -4.12 -29.42
C ILE A 151 8.11 -3.17 -30.18
N ALA A 152 6.83 -3.52 -30.31
CA ALA A 152 5.85 -2.74 -31.06
C ALA A 152 5.54 -1.36 -30.40
N PRO A 153 5.49 -0.26 -31.19
CA PRO A 153 5.47 1.14 -30.70
C PRO A 153 4.24 1.56 -29.91
N ASP A 154 3.17 0.79 -29.93
CA ASP A 154 1.87 1.10 -29.33
C ASP A 154 1.78 0.79 -27.82
N MET A 155 2.81 0.16 -27.25
CA MET A 155 2.80 -0.27 -25.84
C MET A 155 3.50 0.74 -24.93
N CYS A 156 2.73 1.63 -24.30
CA CYS A 156 3.26 2.63 -23.37
C CYS A 156 3.13 2.24 -21.89
N HIS A 157 2.48 1.12 -21.58
CA HIS A 157 2.22 0.65 -20.23
C HIS A 157 2.65 -0.80 -20.00
N LYS A 158 3.07 -1.12 -18.77
CA LYS A 158 3.54 -2.49 -18.43
C LYS A 158 2.43 -3.52 -18.54
N ALA A 159 1.26 -3.25 -17.95
CA ALA A 159 0.11 -4.17 -18.05
C ALA A 159 -0.32 -4.46 -19.50
N ASP A 160 -0.26 -3.47 -20.39
CA ASP A 160 -0.59 -3.65 -21.81
C ASP A 160 0.47 -4.51 -22.53
N LEU A 161 1.76 -4.27 -22.27
CA LEU A 161 2.84 -5.10 -22.79
C LEU A 161 2.70 -6.55 -22.30
N LEU A 162 2.40 -6.77 -21.02
CA LEU A 162 2.23 -8.12 -20.48
C LEU A 162 1.04 -8.86 -21.11
N ALA A 163 -0.05 -8.15 -21.42
CA ALA A 163 -1.17 -8.73 -22.17
C ALA A 163 -0.72 -9.19 -23.57
N ALA A 164 0.07 -8.37 -24.27
CA ALA A 164 0.63 -8.75 -25.56
C ALA A 164 1.64 -9.90 -25.48
N VAL A 165 2.44 -9.97 -24.41
CA VAL A 165 3.36 -11.09 -24.13
C VAL A 165 2.57 -12.38 -23.90
N ALA A 166 1.45 -12.33 -23.19
CA ALA A 166 0.60 -13.50 -23.00
C ALA A 166 -0.06 -13.96 -24.31
N GLU A 167 -0.44 -13.03 -25.19
CA GLU A 167 -1.05 -13.34 -26.49
C GLU A 167 -0.03 -13.90 -27.49
N ARG A 168 1.19 -13.35 -27.52
CA ARG A 168 2.22 -13.65 -28.52
C ARG A 168 3.60 -13.84 -27.87
N PRO A 169 3.79 -14.87 -27.02
CA PRO A 169 5.02 -15.03 -26.24
C PRO A 169 6.30 -15.10 -27.09
N ALA A 170 6.23 -15.70 -28.28
CA ALA A 170 7.38 -15.83 -29.19
C ALA A 170 7.91 -14.49 -29.74
N ASP A 171 7.07 -13.44 -29.81
CA ASP A 171 7.47 -12.11 -30.28
C ASP A 171 8.35 -11.39 -29.24
N PHE A 172 8.18 -11.72 -27.97
CA PHE A 172 8.87 -11.08 -26.83
C PHE A 172 9.93 -11.97 -26.19
N LEU A 173 9.85 -13.28 -26.43
CA LEU A 173 10.79 -14.31 -26.00
C LEU A 173 11.10 -15.21 -27.20
N PRO A 174 11.96 -14.79 -28.15
CA PRO A 174 12.27 -15.58 -29.35
C PRO A 174 12.82 -16.98 -29.05
N GLN A 175 13.33 -17.21 -27.83
CA GLN A 175 13.76 -18.52 -27.35
C GLN A 175 12.61 -19.54 -27.32
N VAL A 176 11.35 -19.10 -27.28
CA VAL A 176 10.18 -19.97 -27.40
C VAL A 176 10.18 -20.73 -28.74
N ALA A 177 10.58 -20.08 -29.83
CA ALA A 177 10.65 -20.71 -31.15
C ALA A 177 11.75 -21.79 -31.27
N SER A 178 12.77 -21.76 -30.40
CA SER A 178 13.85 -22.76 -30.38
C SER A 178 13.40 -24.12 -29.81
N GLY A 179 12.24 -24.18 -29.14
CA GLY A 179 11.71 -25.39 -28.52
C GLY A 179 12.16 -25.63 -27.07
N ASP A 180 13.09 -24.83 -26.55
CA ASP A 180 13.58 -24.92 -25.16
C ASP A 180 12.58 -24.40 -24.11
N TRP A 181 11.48 -23.78 -24.57
CA TRP A 181 10.49 -23.11 -23.74
C TRP A 181 9.05 -23.42 -24.18
N LYS A 182 8.75 -24.68 -24.53
CA LYS A 182 7.40 -25.11 -24.94
C LYS A 182 6.30 -24.73 -23.95
N ASP A 183 6.61 -24.71 -22.66
CA ASP A 183 5.66 -24.31 -21.63
C ASP A 183 5.15 -22.87 -21.82
N LEU A 184 5.97 -21.98 -22.41
CA LEU A 184 5.60 -20.59 -22.68
C LEU A 184 4.74 -20.42 -23.94
N GLU A 185 4.65 -21.41 -24.85
CA GLU A 185 3.77 -21.32 -26.04
C GLU A 185 2.29 -21.16 -25.65
N SER A 186 1.93 -21.63 -24.46
CA SER A 186 0.58 -21.54 -23.89
C SER A 186 0.46 -20.51 -22.77
N LEU A 187 1.39 -19.53 -22.70
CA LEU A 187 1.40 -18.50 -21.67
C LEU A 187 0.05 -17.77 -21.63
N LYS A 188 -0.40 -17.46 -20.41
CA LYS A 188 -1.60 -16.67 -20.16
C LYS A 188 -1.29 -15.59 -19.14
N MET A 189 -2.16 -14.59 -19.01
CA MET A 189 -1.99 -13.52 -18.03
C MET A 189 -1.87 -14.04 -16.59
N GLU A 190 -2.61 -15.09 -16.22
CA GLU A 190 -2.47 -15.73 -14.92
C GLU A 190 -1.10 -16.41 -14.73
N GLY A 191 -0.39 -16.77 -15.80
CA GLY A 191 0.96 -17.33 -15.76
C GLY A 191 2.08 -16.32 -15.52
N ILE A 192 1.75 -15.02 -15.43
CA ILE A 192 2.72 -13.92 -15.33
C ILE A 192 2.64 -13.29 -13.95
N VAL A 193 3.79 -13.16 -13.27
CA VAL A 193 3.93 -12.35 -12.04
C VAL A 193 4.68 -11.07 -12.37
N LEU A 194 4.11 -9.90 -12.06
CA LEU A 194 4.83 -8.62 -12.11
C LEU A 194 5.28 -8.18 -10.72
N VAL A 195 6.58 -8.02 -10.53
CA VAL A 195 7.21 -7.47 -9.34
C VAL A 195 7.59 -6.03 -9.64
N ASP A 196 6.94 -5.08 -8.97
CA ASP A 196 7.07 -3.66 -9.30
C ASP A 196 6.83 -2.83 -8.04
N ASP A 197 7.42 -1.65 -7.98
CA ASP A 197 7.29 -0.75 -6.86
C ASP A 197 6.30 0.40 -7.12
N GLN A 198 5.69 0.46 -8.30
CA GLN A 198 4.63 1.42 -8.63
C GLN A 198 3.31 0.71 -8.89
N ARG A 199 2.31 0.97 -8.04
CA ARG A 199 0.97 0.36 -8.17
C ARG A 199 0.31 0.68 -9.51
N ALA A 200 0.52 1.88 -10.03
CA ALA A 200 -0.01 2.30 -11.33
C ALA A 200 0.42 1.36 -12.47
N ASN A 201 1.54 0.63 -12.35
CA ASN A 201 1.97 -0.32 -13.38
C ASN A 201 1.14 -1.61 -13.42
N PHE A 202 0.36 -1.94 -12.38
CA PHE A 202 -0.47 -3.16 -12.33
C PHE A 202 -1.79 -3.05 -13.08
N GLN A 203 -2.20 -1.84 -13.47
CA GLN A 203 -3.43 -1.62 -14.25
C GLN A 203 -3.23 -0.47 -15.24
N SER A 204 -3.42 -0.73 -16.52
CA SER A 204 -3.30 0.31 -17.54
C SER A 204 -4.57 1.14 -17.67
N PRO A 205 -4.46 2.35 -18.25
CA PRO A 205 -5.62 3.15 -18.64
C PRO A 205 -6.56 2.47 -19.65
N SER A 206 -6.08 1.47 -20.40
CA SER A 206 -6.91 0.68 -21.33
C SER A 206 -7.81 -0.33 -20.61
N GLY A 207 -7.62 -0.53 -19.30
CA GLY A 207 -8.31 -1.52 -18.49
C GLY A 207 -7.60 -2.86 -18.37
N MET A 208 -6.41 -3.04 -18.97
CA MET A 208 -5.61 -4.24 -18.75
C MET A 208 -5.11 -4.31 -17.32
N GLN A 209 -5.18 -5.49 -16.71
CA GLN A 209 -4.82 -5.70 -15.32
C GLN A 209 -3.85 -6.88 -15.19
N VAL A 210 -2.82 -6.69 -14.37
CA VAL A 210 -1.94 -7.78 -13.95
C VAL A 210 -2.65 -8.60 -12.88
N LEU A 211 -2.76 -9.91 -13.09
CA LEU A 211 -3.52 -10.80 -12.22
C LEU A 211 -2.72 -11.28 -11.00
N ARG A 212 -1.39 -11.40 -11.14
CA ARG A 212 -0.47 -11.76 -10.05
C ARG A 212 0.63 -10.72 -9.96
N PHE A 213 0.74 -10.05 -8.83
CA PHE A 213 1.71 -8.98 -8.66
C PHE A 213 2.34 -8.96 -7.28
N CYS A 214 3.53 -8.39 -7.19
CA CYS A 214 4.25 -8.17 -5.96
C CYS A 214 4.67 -6.70 -5.88
N LYS A 215 4.03 -5.93 -5.00
CA LYS A 215 4.36 -4.52 -4.75
C LYS A 215 5.57 -4.42 -3.84
N VAL A 216 6.68 -3.88 -4.32
CA VAL A 216 7.86 -3.60 -3.50
C VAL A 216 7.66 -2.30 -2.73
N ALA A 217 8.01 -2.26 -1.44
CA ALA A 217 7.86 -1.06 -0.63
C ALA A 217 8.84 0.04 -1.06
N ARG A 218 8.38 1.29 -1.05
CA ARG A 218 9.22 2.49 -1.15
C ARG A 218 9.32 3.18 0.20
N TYR A 219 10.43 3.85 0.46
CA TYR A 219 10.69 4.52 1.72
C TYR A 219 11.69 5.67 1.55
N ASP A 220 11.64 6.61 2.48
CA ASP A 220 12.62 7.68 2.58
C ASP A 220 13.64 7.35 3.67
N ALA A 221 14.93 7.54 3.38
CA ALA A 221 15.99 7.25 4.34
C ALA A 221 17.25 8.08 4.09
N TYR A 222 18.04 8.25 5.16
CA TYR A 222 19.44 8.67 5.00
C TYR A 222 20.24 7.51 4.42
N TYR A 223 20.79 7.70 3.23
CA TYR A 223 21.44 6.64 2.48
C TYR A 223 22.90 6.96 2.18
N ARG A 224 23.79 6.20 2.83
CA ARG A 224 25.24 6.31 2.69
C ARG A 224 25.69 7.77 2.80
N ASN A 225 26.35 8.30 1.79
CA ASN A 225 26.83 9.67 1.70
C ASN A 225 26.00 10.52 0.72
N LEU A 226 24.84 10.04 0.27
CA LEU A 226 23.90 10.80 -0.55
C LEU A 226 22.97 11.70 0.28
N GLY A 227 23.01 11.57 1.61
CA GLY A 227 22.13 12.31 2.50
C GLY A 227 20.74 11.68 2.56
N TYR A 228 19.71 12.49 2.75
CA TYR A 228 18.32 12.03 2.77
C TYR A 228 17.83 11.81 1.34
N VAL A 229 17.46 10.58 1.01
CA VAL A 229 16.95 10.18 -0.30
C VAL A 229 15.51 9.74 -0.15
N GLN A 230 14.66 10.23 -1.04
CA GLN A 230 13.23 9.90 -1.05
C GLN A 230 12.92 8.78 -2.03
N ASN A 231 11.82 8.06 -1.79
CA ASN A 231 11.29 7.03 -2.69
C ASN A 231 12.29 5.91 -3.03
N MET A 232 13.21 5.58 -2.12
CA MET A 232 14.08 4.42 -2.25
C MET A 232 13.27 3.14 -2.18
N GLY A 233 13.73 2.05 -2.79
CA GLY A 233 13.01 0.77 -2.77
C GLY A 233 13.93 -0.43 -2.65
N GLY A 234 13.64 -1.46 -3.43
CA GLY A 234 14.41 -2.67 -3.57
C GLY A 234 13.89 -3.85 -2.75
N ILE A 235 13.62 -4.98 -3.40
CA ILE A 235 13.24 -6.23 -2.75
C ILE A 235 14.33 -6.63 -1.75
N GLY A 236 13.96 -6.89 -0.49
CA GLY A 236 14.90 -7.28 0.54
C GLY A 236 15.87 -6.17 0.96
N ALA A 237 15.51 -4.91 0.72
CA ALA A 237 16.26 -3.77 1.23
C ALA A 237 16.28 -3.74 2.76
N HIS A 238 15.16 -4.08 3.41
CA HIS A 238 15.02 -4.01 4.87
C HIS A 238 14.77 -5.36 5.55
N SER A 239 14.39 -6.40 4.80
CA SER A 239 13.99 -7.70 5.35
C SER A 239 14.37 -8.81 4.37
N PHE A 240 15.14 -9.82 4.79
CA PHE A 240 15.41 -10.98 3.93
C PHE A 240 14.17 -11.80 3.63
N GLU A 241 13.15 -11.66 4.47
CA GLU A 241 11.83 -12.25 4.34
C GLU A 241 11.14 -11.85 3.03
N ASP A 242 11.47 -10.71 2.43
CA ASP A 242 10.92 -10.31 1.13
C ASP A 242 11.26 -11.32 0.02
N PHE A 243 12.49 -11.84 0.03
CA PHE A 243 12.93 -12.84 -0.95
C PHE A 243 12.14 -14.14 -0.80
N GLN A 244 11.89 -14.58 0.44
CA GLN A 244 11.12 -15.79 0.70
C GLN A 244 9.64 -15.60 0.41
N ALA A 245 9.07 -14.45 0.75
CA ALA A 245 7.68 -14.12 0.44
C ALA A 245 7.43 -14.14 -1.07
N LEU A 246 8.32 -13.55 -1.88
CA LEU A 246 8.20 -13.59 -3.33
C LEU A 246 8.33 -15.01 -3.88
N LYS A 247 9.27 -15.82 -3.35
CA LYS A 247 9.41 -17.23 -3.75
C LYS A 247 8.14 -18.04 -3.47
N LEU A 248 7.62 -17.94 -2.24
CA LEU A 248 6.39 -18.62 -1.84
C LEU A 248 5.20 -18.17 -2.69
N PHE A 249 5.13 -16.88 -3.04
CA PHE A 249 4.09 -16.38 -3.92
C PHE A 249 4.19 -16.91 -5.35
N VAL A 250 5.39 -16.97 -5.93
CA VAL A 250 5.58 -17.51 -7.28
C VAL A 250 5.30 -19.01 -7.34
N GLU A 251 5.54 -19.73 -6.25
CA GLU A 251 5.23 -21.16 -6.14
C GLU A 251 3.74 -21.42 -5.88
N GLU A 252 3.14 -20.68 -4.95
CA GLU A 252 1.76 -20.86 -4.48
C GLU A 252 0.97 -19.54 -4.50
N PRO A 253 0.67 -18.98 -5.68
CA PRO A 253 0.01 -17.68 -5.78
C PRO A 253 -1.44 -17.72 -5.27
N SER A 254 -2.08 -18.88 -5.30
CA SER A 254 -3.42 -19.11 -4.75
C SER A 254 -3.48 -19.00 -3.23
N ALA A 255 -2.36 -19.12 -2.52
CA ALA A 255 -2.28 -18.84 -1.07
C ALA A 255 -2.25 -17.33 -0.77
N HIS A 256 -2.09 -16.49 -1.79
CA HIS A 256 -1.93 -15.04 -1.68
C HIS A 256 -3.08 -14.29 -2.37
N LYS A 257 -4.30 -14.84 -2.27
CA LYS A 257 -5.47 -14.18 -2.85
C LYS A 257 -5.66 -12.81 -2.25
N GLU A 258 -5.95 -11.85 -3.11
CA GLU A 258 -6.44 -10.55 -2.70
C GLU A 258 -7.80 -10.74 -2.03
N THR A 259 -7.81 -10.76 -0.70
CA THR A 259 -9.06 -10.78 0.04
C THR A 259 -9.51 -9.33 0.17
N PHE A 260 -10.53 -8.92 -0.57
CA PHE A 260 -11.25 -7.65 -0.38
C PHE A 260 -12.10 -7.66 0.90
N ARG A 261 -11.54 -8.23 1.97
CA ARG A 261 -12.21 -8.52 3.24
C ARG A 261 -11.39 -7.99 4.40
N LEU A 262 -12.08 -7.64 5.47
CA LEU A 262 -11.50 -7.29 6.75
C LEU A 262 -10.76 -8.49 7.34
N GLN A 263 -9.50 -8.29 7.72
CA GLN A 263 -8.70 -9.32 8.42
C GLN A 263 -8.53 -8.93 9.87
N CYS A 264 -9.22 -9.62 10.78
CA CYS A 264 -9.06 -9.41 12.21
C CYS A 264 -8.04 -10.39 12.81
N THR A 265 -7.22 -9.92 13.75
CA THR A 265 -6.13 -10.68 14.33
C THR A 265 -5.92 -10.29 15.79
N GLN A 266 -5.84 -11.31 16.65
CA GLN A 266 -5.28 -11.20 18.00
C GLN A 266 -3.86 -11.75 17.99
N MET A 267 -2.89 -10.90 18.35
CA MET A 267 -1.50 -11.29 18.53
C MET A 267 -1.35 -12.25 19.73
N PRO A 268 -0.31 -13.10 19.76
CA PRO A 268 -0.04 -13.94 20.92
C PRO A 268 0.11 -13.11 22.20
N MET A 269 -0.51 -13.58 23.27
CA MET A 269 -0.52 -12.96 24.60
C MET A 269 -0.27 -14.03 25.66
N GLU A 270 0.12 -13.61 26.86
CA GLU A 270 0.10 -14.48 28.03
C GLU A 270 -1.32 -15.04 28.25
N GLU A 271 -1.43 -16.31 28.65
CA GLU A 271 -2.70 -17.04 28.72
C GLU A 271 -3.77 -16.31 29.55
N ALA A 272 -3.36 -15.71 30.68
CA ALA A 272 -4.25 -14.96 31.57
C ALA A 272 -4.92 -13.75 30.89
N SER A 273 -4.27 -13.16 29.88
CA SER A 273 -4.79 -11.99 29.15
C SER A 273 -5.43 -12.35 27.81
N SER A 274 -5.29 -13.60 27.35
CA SER A 274 -5.77 -14.05 26.03
C SER A 274 -7.29 -13.88 25.84
N ARG A 275 -8.08 -13.94 26.92
CA ARG A 275 -9.55 -13.81 26.92
C ARG A 275 -10.07 -12.52 27.57
N CYS A 276 -9.21 -11.51 27.71
CA CYS A 276 -9.62 -10.21 28.25
C CYS A 276 -10.77 -9.62 27.39
N PRO A 277 -11.87 -9.10 27.96
CA PRO A 277 -12.97 -8.54 27.17
C PRO A 277 -12.52 -7.28 26.41
N VAL A 278 -13.17 -6.99 25.29
CA VAL A 278 -12.97 -5.72 24.57
C VAL A 278 -13.78 -4.63 25.27
N GLU A 279 -13.16 -3.48 25.50
CA GLU A 279 -13.79 -2.30 26.12
C GLU A 279 -13.82 -1.10 25.17
N LEU A 280 -12.82 -1.00 24.29
CA LEU A 280 -12.60 0.12 23.39
C LEU A 280 -12.33 -0.38 21.96
N ILE A 281 -13.03 0.19 20.98
CA ILE A 281 -12.76 -0.01 19.56
C ILE A 281 -12.41 1.34 18.96
N ILE A 282 -11.23 1.45 18.39
CA ILE A 282 -10.72 2.66 17.73
C ILE A 282 -10.71 2.40 16.23
N PHE A 283 -11.40 3.25 15.47
CA PHE A 283 -11.42 3.20 14.02
C PHE A 283 -10.51 4.28 13.45
N ASP A 284 -9.81 3.97 12.37
CA ASP A 284 -9.41 5.00 11.43
C ASP A 284 -10.63 5.52 10.66
N LEU A 285 -10.51 6.71 10.08
CA LEU A 285 -11.50 7.25 9.17
C LEU A 285 -11.14 6.91 7.72
N ASP A 286 -9.96 7.37 7.30
CA ASP A 286 -9.58 7.45 5.89
C ASP A 286 -9.40 6.03 5.31
N GLU A 287 -10.15 5.72 4.25
CA GLU A 287 -10.15 4.40 3.57
C GLU A 287 -10.40 3.20 4.53
N THR A 288 -10.98 3.49 5.71
CA THR A 288 -11.37 2.52 6.75
C THR A 288 -12.87 2.59 7.00
N LEU A 289 -13.37 3.76 7.44
CA LEU A 289 -14.82 4.01 7.49
C LEU A 289 -15.30 4.56 6.14
N THR A 290 -14.48 5.40 5.51
CA THR A 290 -14.68 5.84 4.13
C THR A 290 -14.12 4.82 3.14
N LEU A 291 -14.54 4.88 1.88
CA LEU A 291 -13.98 4.12 0.76
C LEU A 291 -12.79 4.86 0.12
N ALA A 292 -12.97 6.16 -0.01
CA ALA A 292 -12.01 7.17 -0.41
C ALA A 292 -12.38 8.44 0.33
N THR A 293 -11.40 9.23 0.74
CA THR A 293 -11.65 10.38 1.62
C THR A 293 -11.59 11.69 0.89
N PHE A 294 -12.77 12.25 0.62
CA PHE A 294 -12.95 13.57 0.03
C PHE A 294 -13.53 14.51 1.08
N MET A 295 -12.78 15.56 1.41
CA MET A 295 -13.19 16.57 2.38
C MET A 295 -13.21 17.96 1.73
N PRO A 296 -14.28 18.75 1.93
CA PRO A 296 -14.26 20.16 1.56
C PRO A 296 -13.12 20.91 2.25
N SER A 297 -12.48 21.81 1.52
CA SER A 297 -11.40 22.67 2.04
C SER A 297 -11.93 23.97 2.68
N SER A 298 -13.25 24.17 2.73
CA SER A 298 -13.84 25.39 3.25
C SER A 298 -13.57 25.53 4.75
N PRO A 299 -13.20 26.75 5.22
CA PRO A 299 -12.98 26.98 6.65
C PRO A 299 -14.20 26.62 7.52
N ASP A 300 -15.41 26.80 6.99
CA ASP A 300 -16.63 26.44 7.71
C ASP A 300 -16.72 24.91 7.95
N PHE A 301 -16.42 24.08 6.95
CA PHE A 301 -16.38 22.62 7.15
C PHE A 301 -15.29 22.20 8.15
N VAL A 302 -14.15 22.90 8.16
CA VAL A 302 -12.98 22.55 8.98
C VAL A 302 -13.11 23.04 10.42
N ASP A 303 -13.70 24.21 10.66
CA ASP A 303 -13.66 24.87 11.97
C ASP A 303 -15.04 24.98 12.66
N ASN A 304 -16.14 24.83 11.92
CA ASN A 304 -17.50 24.96 12.45
C ASN A 304 -18.08 23.59 12.85
N MET A 305 -18.20 23.34 14.16
CA MET A 305 -18.86 22.15 14.70
C MET A 305 -20.38 22.14 14.50
N ALA A 306 -20.97 23.19 13.94
CA ALA A 306 -22.38 23.26 13.57
C ALA A 306 -22.56 23.36 12.04
N TRP A 307 -21.53 22.98 11.28
CA TRP A 307 -21.60 22.95 9.82
C TRP A 307 -22.79 22.11 9.34
N ASP A 308 -23.51 22.67 8.37
CA ASP A 308 -24.64 22.04 7.68
C ASP A 308 -24.35 22.01 6.18
N ALA A 309 -24.58 20.84 5.59
CA ALA A 309 -24.36 20.56 4.19
C ALA A 309 -25.35 21.29 3.26
N GLY A 310 -26.42 21.87 3.83
CA GLY A 310 -27.35 22.75 3.11
C GLY A 310 -26.80 24.15 2.78
N SER A 311 -25.62 24.52 3.28
CA SER A 311 -24.99 25.80 2.95
C SER A 311 -24.57 25.86 1.46
N GLN A 312 -25.09 26.85 0.73
CA GLN A 312 -24.98 26.96 -0.74
C GLN A 312 -23.56 27.21 -1.28
N ASP A 313 -22.56 27.46 -0.43
CA ASP A 313 -21.20 27.85 -0.82
C ASP A 313 -20.21 26.66 -0.90
N SER A 314 -20.68 25.42 -0.91
CA SER A 314 -19.80 24.25 -1.03
C SER A 314 -19.61 23.83 -2.49
N GLU A 315 -18.35 23.56 -2.87
CA GLU A 315 -17.97 22.91 -4.14
C GLU A 315 -18.62 21.53 -4.29
N TRP A 316 -19.04 20.94 -3.17
CA TRP A 316 -19.55 19.59 -3.08
C TRP A 316 -20.97 19.55 -2.54
N ARG A 317 -21.87 18.82 -3.21
CA ARG A 317 -23.18 18.52 -2.63
C ARG A 317 -23.03 17.48 -1.53
N ALA A 318 -23.88 17.57 -0.51
CA ALA A 318 -23.95 16.61 0.60
C ALA A 318 -24.04 15.14 0.10
N ASP A 319 -24.94 14.92 -0.87
CA ASP A 319 -25.19 13.60 -1.46
C ASP A 319 -23.96 13.08 -2.21
N ASP A 320 -23.21 13.96 -2.87
CA ASP A 320 -21.98 13.58 -3.56
C ASP A 320 -20.93 13.15 -2.53
N LEU A 321 -20.68 13.95 -1.49
CA LEU A 321 -19.73 13.58 -0.43
C LEU A 321 -20.11 12.26 0.23
N LEU A 322 -21.40 12.05 0.53
CA LEU A 322 -21.88 10.79 1.08
C LEU A 322 -21.61 9.63 0.12
N ALA A 323 -21.90 9.81 -1.17
CA ALA A 323 -21.73 8.79 -2.19
C ALA A 323 -20.25 8.42 -2.43
N TYR A 324 -19.34 9.39 -2.51
CA TYR A 324 -17.91 9.15 -2.72
C TYR A 324 -17.21 8.64 -1.45
N ASN A 325 -17.61 9.10 -0.27
CA ASN A 325 -16.94 8.70 0.96
C ASN A 325 -17.49 7.39 1.53
N PHE A 326 -18.80 7.17 1.55
CA PHE A 326 -19.37 6.07 2.33
C PHE A 326 -20.14 5.02 1.52
N GLU A 327 -20.69 5.36 0.36
CA GLU A 327 -21.44 4.37 -0.44
C GLU A 327 -20.56 3.60 -1.41
N SER A 328 -20.70 2.27 -1.38
CA SER A 328 -19.92 1.38 -2.25
C SER A 328 -20.67 1.06 -3.53
N PRO A 329 -20.08 1.30 -4.72
CA PRO A 329 -20.63 0.80 -5.97
C PRO A 329 -20.46 -0.72 -6.14
N PHE A 330 -19.68 -1.37 -5.25
CA PHE A 330 -19.34 -2.79 -5.33
C PHE A 330 -20.26 -3.67 -4.47
N LEU A 331 -21.02 -3.06 -3.56
CA LEU A 331 -21.95 -3.75 -2.68
C LEU A 331 -23.38 -3.57 -3.18
N ARG A 332 -24.22 -4.60 -3.08
CA ARG A 332 -25.65 -4.47 -3.32
C ARG A 332 -26.32 -3.84 -2.10
N GLY A 333 -27.08 -2.76 -2.31
CA GLY A 333 -27.77 -2.02 -1.25
C GLY A 333 -26.95 -0.85 -0.70
N SER A 334 -27.40 -0.23 0.39
CA SER A 334 -26.70 0.89 1.03
C SER A 334 -25.64 0.35 2.00
N ARG A 335 -24.37 0.63 1.70
CA ARG A 335 -23.26 0.34 2.61
C ARG A 335 -23.39 1.16 3.89
N VAL A 336 -23.84 2.42 3.78
CA VAL A 336 -24.05 3.30 4.94
C VAL A 336 -25.06 2.71 5.91
N ALA A 337 -26.16 2.14 5.42
CA ALA A 337 -27.17 1.50 6.28
C ALA A 337 -26.57 0.34 7.10
N LEU A 338 -25.79 -0.53 6.44
CA LEU A 338 -25.11 -1.66 7.10
C LEU A 338 -24.03 -1.19 8.08
N LEU A 339 -23.27 -0.14 7.73
CA LEU A 339 -22.31 0.50 8.62
C LEU A 339 -22.97 1.06 9.88
N LYS A 340 -24.10 1.76 9.74
CA LYS A 340 -24.90 2.27 10.87
C LYS A 340 -25.40 1.15 11.77
N GLU A 341 -25.89 0.06 11.21
CA GLU A 341 -26.36 -1.10 11.96
C GLU A 341 -25.24 -1.70 12.82
N MET A 342 -24.09 -1.97 12.20
CA MET A 342 -22.93 -2.51 12.90
C MET A 342 -22.40 -1.55 13.98
N LEU A 343 -22.29 -0.25 13.69
CA LEU A 343 -21.87 0.74 14.69
C LEU A 343 -22.87 0.87 15.85
N ARG A 344 -24.17 0.80 15.58
CA ARG A 344 -25.21 0.79 16.61
C ARG A 344 -25.04 -0.38 17.56
N GLU A 345 -24.90 -1.60 17.03
CA GLU A 345 -24.69 -2.81 17.83
C GLU A 345 -23.40 -2.73 18.66
N LEU A 346 -22.29 -2.28 18.06
CA LEU A 346 -21.03 -2.14 18.76
C LEU A 346 -21.10 -1.07 19.87
N SER A 347 -21.73 0.08 19.61
CA SER A 347 -21.80 1.19 20.57
C SER A 347 -22.62 0.88 21.83
N GLN A 348 -23.49 -0.13 21.78
CA GLN A 348 -24.25 -0.58 22.95
C GLN A 348 -23.37 -1.28 23.98
N LYS A 349 -22.26 -1.90 23.55
CA LYS A 349 -21.38 -2.72 24.40
C LYS A 349 -20.02 -2.09 24.62
N TYR A 350 -19.49 -1.41 23.62
CA TYR A 350 -18.11 -0.91 23.60
C TYR A 350 -18.08 0.61 23.53
N ILE A 351 -16.99 1.20 24.03
CA ILE A 351 -16.67 2.58 23.72
C ILE A 351 -16.10 2.61 22.30
N LEU A 352 -16.70 3.39 21.41
CA LEU A 352 -16.20 3.62 20.06
C LEU A 352 -15.50 4.98 19.97
N ALA A 353 -14.35 5.03 19.32
CA ALA A 353 -13.61 6.25 19.06
C ALA A 353 -12.98 6.25 17.66
N ILE A 354 -12.53 7.41 17.20
CA ILE A 354 -11.80 7.57 15.94
C ILE A 354 -10.39 8.09 16.21
N LEU A 355 -9.40 7.48 15.56
CA LEU A 355 -8.01 7.93 15.55
C LEU A 355 -7.51 7.93 14.10
N SER A 356 -7.44 9.11 13.49
CA SER A 356 -7.11 9.25 12.06
C SER A 356 -5.90 10.18 11.85
N ARG A 357 -5.12 9.96 10.78
CA ARG A 357 -4.03 10.86 10.38
C ARG A 357 -4.53 11.91 9.38
N ASN A 358 -5.55 12.65 9.80
CA ASN A 358 -6.22 13.63 8.97
C ASN A 358 -5.83 15.07 9.33
N GLU A 359 -5.16 15.76 8.41
CA GLU A 359 -4.66 17.13 8.61
C GLU A 359 -5.77 18.19 8.65
N CYS A 360 -6.99 17.87 8.21
CA CYS A 360 -8.14 18.77 8.33
C CYS A 360 -8.65 18.88 9.77
N GLY A 361 -8.25 17.96 10.67
CA GLY A 361 -8.57 18.04 12.09
C GLY A 361 -9.89 17.39 12.48
N ALA A 362 -10.15 17.28 13.78
CA ALA A 362 -11.22 16.45 14.33
C ALA A 362 -12.63 16.99 14.02
N ILE A 363 -12.78 18.29 13.76
CA ILE A 363 -14.06 18.89 13.36
C ILE A 363 -14.44 18.51 11.94
N ALA A 364 -13.49 18.54 11.00
CA ALA A 364 -13.71 18.07 9.63
C ALA A 364 -14.13 16.58 9.62
N VAL A 365 -13.45 15.76 10.42
CA VAL A 365 -13.82 14.35 10.63
C VAL A 365 -15.24 14.23 11.19
N LEU A 366 -15.60 15.00 12.22
CA LEU A 366 -16.95 15.02 12.79
C LEU A 366 -18.02 15.39 11.73
N ASN A 367 -17.76 16.43 10.94
CA ASN A 367 -18.70 16.89 9.92
C ASN A 367 -18.90 15.84 8.81
N LEU A 368 -17.83 15.14 8.41
CA LEU A 368 -17.94 14.02 7.47
C LEU A 368 -18.77 12.86 8.03
N LEU A 369 -18.61 12.52 9.32
CA LEU A 369 -19.38 11.47 9.97
C LEU A 369 -20.86 11.84 10.15
N ARG A 370 -21.17 13.14 10.29
CA ARG A 370 -22.55 13.63 10.35
C ARG A 370 -23.26 13.52 9.02
N LEU A 371 -22.56 13.73 7.90
CA LEU A 371 -23.13 13.50 6.57
C LEU A 371 -23.63 12.06 6.41
N ALA A 372 -22.88 11.09 6.92
CA ALA A 372 -23.28 9.69 6.95
C ALA A 372 -24.19 9.33 8.13
N ASP A 373 -24.53 10.28 9.00
CA ASP A 373 -25.34 10.08 10.21
C ASP A 373 -24.84 8.86 11.04
N VAL A 374 -23.53 8.81 11.23
CA VAL A 374 -22.82 7.82 12.07
C VAL A 374 -22.06 8.46 13.23
N ALA A 375 -21.96 9.80 13.26
CA ALA A 375 -21.25 10.52 14.33
C ALA A 375 -21.73 10.11 15.73
N ASP A 376 -23.03 9.88 15.89
CA ASP A 376 -23.63 9.58 17.19
C ASP A 376 -23.35 8.18 17.74
N PHE A 377 -22.60 7.33 17.03
CA PHE A 377 -22.11 6.06 17.58
C PHE A 377 -20.76 6.23 18.30
N PHE A 378 -20.05 7.33 18.05
CA PHE A 378 -18.72 7.59 18.59
C PHE A 378 -18.74 8.43 19.86
N HIS A 379 -17.66 8.29 20.65
CA HIS A 379 -17.49 8.97 21.95
C HIS A 379 -16.31 9.92 21.95
N ALA A 380 -15.32 9.68 21.09
CA ALA A 380 -14.16 10.54 20.92
C ALA A 380 -13.66 10.50 19.47
N ILE A 381 -13.07 11.60 19.03
CA ILE A 381 -12.41 11.74 17.74
C ILE A 381 -11.05 12.38 18.01
N TRP A 382 -9.98 11.77 17.53
CA TRP A 382 -8.63 12.29 17.58
C TRP A 382 -8.02 12.29 16.18
N THR A 383 -7.33 13.37 15.84
CA THR A 383 -6.65 13.49 14.55
C THR A 383 -5.18 13.83 14.74
N MET A 384 -4.34 13.21 13.92
CA MET A 384 -2.89 13.40 13.85
C MET A 384 -2.49 14.02 12.50
N PRO A 385 -1.39 14.79 12.41
CA PRO A 385 -0.52 15.19 13.53
C PRO A 385 -1.24 16.16 14.47
N PHE A 386 -0.90 16.11 15.76
CA PHE A 386 -1.46 17.05 16.73
C PHE A 386 -0.92 18.46 16.48
N SER A 387 -1.82 19.43 16.36
CA SER A 387 -1.52 20.83 16.08
C SER A 387 -2.21 21.73 17.09
N SER A 388 -1.50 22.74 17.59
CA SER A 388 -2.10 23.77 18.45
C SER A 388 -2.99 24.75 17.67
N HIS A 389 -2.91 24.75 16.34
CA HIS A 389 -3.65 25.68 15.49
C HIS A 389 -5.02 25.16 15.06
N ARG A 390 -5.30 23.87 15.24
CA ARG A 390 -6.57 23.22 14.85
C ARG A 390 -7.07 22.34 15.98
N ALA A 391 -8.38 22.14 16.04
CA ALA A 391 -8.96 21.20 16.99
C ALA A 391 -8.59 19.76 16.59
N CYS A 392 -7.66 19.14 17.32
CA CYS A 392 -7.23 17.77 17.05
C CYS A 392 -7.92 16.71 17.91
N ALA A 393 -8.78 17.12 18.85
CA ALA A 393 -9.51 16.19 19.70
C ALA A 393 -10.90 16.71 20.08
N LEU A 394 -11.88 15.83 19.94
CA LEU A 394 -13.27 16.04 20.34
C LEU A 394 -13.72 14.86 21.20
N PHE A 395 -14.63 15.13 22.12
CA PHE A 395 -15.32 14.10 22.89
C PHE A 395 -16.81 14.43 22.98
N ARG A 396 -17.65 13.41 23.19
CA ARG A 396 -19.10 13.57 23.33
C ARG A 396 -19.55 13.26 24.76
N SER A 397 -20.24 14.22 25.38
CA SER A 397 -20.85 14.14 26.71
C SER A 397 -22.23 14.81 26.67
N GLY A 398 -23.16 14.23 25.90
CA GLY A 398 -24.43 14.85 25.51
C GLY A 398 -24.29 15.69 24.24
N SER A 399 -23.32 16.61 24.19
CA SER A 399 -22.89 17.33 22.97
C SER A 399 -21.40 17.09 22.67
N TRP A 400 -20.97 17.47 21.47
CA TRP A 400 -19.55 17.44 21.09
C TRP A 400 -18.80 18.63 21.69
N GLU A 401 -17.73 18.33 22.43
CA GLU A 401 -16.86 19.30 23.10
C GLU A 401 -15.42 19.15 22.60
N ARG A 402 -14.71 20.27 22.49
CA ARG A 402 -13.28 20.30 22.18
C ARG A 402 -12.48 20.03 23.45
N PHE A 403 -11.34 19.37 23.31
CA PHE A 403 -10.34 19.31 24.37
C PHE A 403 -8.93 19.25 23.77
N GLU A 404 -7.92 19.48 24.61
CA GLU A 404 -6.51 19.37 24.20
C GLU A 404 -6.03 17.94 24.48
N PRO A 405 -5.65 17.15 23.46
CA PRO A 405 -5.07 15.85 23.69
C PRO A 405 -3.64 15.98 24.21
N PRO A 406 -3.10 14.95 24.88
CA PRO A 406 -1.69 14.92 25.27
C PRO A 406 -0.76 15.03 24.05
N LEU A 407 0.00 16.12 23.95
CA LEU A 407 0.88 16.42 22.81
C LEU A 407 2.25 15.71 22.90
N GLU A 408 2.56 15.09 24.04
CA GLU A 408 3.83 14.42 24.31
C GLU A 408 4.03 13.06 23.61
N VAL A 409 3.07 12.64 22.76
CA VAL A 409 3.08 11.31 22.12
C VAL A 409 3.74 11.36 20.76
N ALA A 410 4.47 10.29 20.41
CA ALA A 410 5.03 10.13 19.07
C ALA A 410 3.92 10.12 18.00
N ASP A 411 4.24 10.60 16.81
CA ASP A 411 3.31 10.70 15.67
C ASP A 411 3.07 9.34 14.98
N GLN A 412 2.61 8.35 15.77
CA GLN A 412 2.23 7.00 15.34
C GLN A 412 1.01 6.53 16.13
N LYS A 413 0.02 5.91 15.46
CA LYS A 413 -1.24 5.52 16.11
C LYS A 413 -1.05 4.47 17.21
N VAL A 414 -0.16 3.51 17.02
CA VAL A 414 0.15 2.51 18.07
C VAL A 414 0.79 3.14 19.31
N ASP A 415 1.57 4.22 19.14
CA ASP A 415 2.13 4.96 20.28
C ASP A 415 1.03 5.71 21.04
N VAL A 416 0.08 6.30 20.32
CA VAL A 416 -1.15 6.89 20.89
C VAL A 416 -1.98 5.85 21.62
N LEU A 417 -2.17 4.66 21.05
CA LEU A 417 -2.89 3.56 21.68
C LEU A 417 -2.28 3.16 23.03
N HIS A 418 -0.96 2.99 23.09
CA HIS A 418 -0.26 2.69 24.35
C HIS A 418 -0.39 3.83 25.36
N HIS A 419 -0.37 5.09 24.89
CA HIS A 419 -0.56 6.24 25.75
C HIS A 419 -2.00 6.36 26.28
N ILE A 420 -3.02 6.01 25.48
CA ILE A 420 -4.42 5.93 25.90
C ILE A 420 -4.56 4.91 27.03
N VAL A 421 -3.95 3.72 26.87
CA VAL A 421 -3.99 2.66 27.89
C VAL A 421 -3.33 3.11 29.20
N GLY A 422 -2.19 3.81 29.14
CA GLY A 422 -1.51 4.33 30.33
C GLY A 422 -2.16 5.55 30.98
N HIS A 423 -2.98 6.31 30.23
CA HIS A 423 -3.47 7.62 30.64
C HIS A 423 -4.92 7.89 30.19
N ALA A 424 -5.81 6.92 30.36
CA ALA A 424 -7.18 6.97 29.82
C ALA A 424 -7.96 8.26 30.19
N GLU A 425 -7.79 8.77 31.42
CA GLU A 425 -8.45 10.01 31.90
C GLU A 425 -8.06 11.26 31.10
N LYS A 426 -6.87 11.28 30.49
CA LYS A 426 -6.43 12.39 29.64
C LYS A 426 -7.07 12.34 28.24
N TRP A 427 -7.43 11.15 27.75
CA TRP A 427 -7.99 10.94 26.40
C TRP A 427 -9.51 10.87 26.40
N PHE A 428 -10.11 10.54 27.54
CA PHE A 428 -11.55 10.47 27.76
C PHE A 428 -11.95 11.31 28.98
N PRO A 429 -12.11 12.64 28.83
CA PRO A 429 -12.60 13.50 29.90
C PRO A 429 -13.95 13.02 30.50
N GLN A 430 -14.74 12.25 29.74
CA GLN A 430 -16.00 11.65 30.20
C GLN A 430 -15.83 10.70 31.40
N ILE A 431 -14.64 10.16 31.66
CA ILE A 431 -14.38 9.26 32.80
C ILE A 431 -14.73 9.93 34.15
N GLN A 432 -14.66 11.26 34.22
CA GLN A 432 -15.01 12.01 35.42
C GLN A 432 -16.51 12.30 35.53
N ARG A 433 -17.24 12.22 34.43
CA ARG A 433 -18.64 12.68 34.30
C ARG A 433 -19.64 11.54 34.20
N GLU A 434 -19.23 10.40 33.62
CA GLU A 434 -20.13 9.33 33.20
C GLU A 434 -19.64 7.95 33.66
N GLU A 435 -20.50 7.22 34.37
CA GLU A 435 -20.18 5.92 34.97
C GLU A 435 -19.71 4.86 33.94
N ARG A 436 -20.35 4.84 32.76
CA ARG A 436 -20.01 3.92 31.66
C ARG A 436 -18.55 3.98 31.19
N PHE A 437 -17.84 5.08 31.46
CA PHE A 437 -16.43 5.25 31.10
C PHE A 437 -15.47 4.84 32.23
N GLN A 438 -15.93 4.60 33.46
CA GLN A 438 -15.05 4.27 34.58
C GLN A 438 -14.22 3.00 34.34
N ARG A 439 -14.76 2.04 33.58
CA ARG A 439 -14.05 0.81 33.15
C ARG A 439 -12.77 1.08 32.34
N LEU A 440 -12.64 2.24 31.72
CA LEU A 440 -11.43 2.63 30.98
C LEU A 440 -10.26 2.97 31.91
N ARG A 441 -10.46 3.17 33.22
CA ARG A 441 -9.36 3.45 34.17
C ARG A 441 -8.40 2.26 34.34
N SER A 442 -8.89 1.05 34.12
CA SER A 442 -8.11 -0.19 34.17
C SER A 442 -7.88 -0.78 32.79
N LEU A 443 -7.90 0.06 31.74
CA LEU A 443 -7.70 -0.38 30.36
C LEU A 443 -6.31 -1.02 30.21
N GLN A 444 -6.25 -2.12 29.46
CA GLN A 444 -5.02 -2.74 28.99
C GLN A 444 -5.03 -2.77 27.46
N LEU A 445 -3.88 -2.99 26.83
CA LEU A 445 -3.82 -3.16 25.37
C LEU A 445 -4.69 -4.33 24.88
N ALA A 446 -4.84 -5.35 25.74
CA ALA A 446 -5.75 -6.46 25.50
C ALA A 446 -7.19 -6.00 25.28
N ASN A 447 -7.64 -4.94 25.95
CA ASN A 447 -9.01 -4.46 25.90
C ASN A 447 -9.33 -3.62 24.66
N VAL A 448 -8.35 -3.33 23.82
CA VAL A 448 -8.51 -2.37 22.71
C VAL A 448 -8.37 -3.06 21.36
N ILE A 449 -9.32 -2.80 20.47
CA ILE A 449 -9.21 -3.14 19.05
C ILE A 449 -8.87 -1.87 18.26
N LEU A 450 -7.86 -1.95 17.40
CA LEU A 450 -7.58 -0.93 16.39
C LEU A 450 -8.05 -1.43 15.01
N VAL A 451 -8.98 -0.71 14.37
CA VAL A 451 -9.45 -0.99 13.02
C VAL A 451 -8.86 0.05 12.08
N ASP A 452 -8.00 -0.40 11.17
CA ASP A 452 -7.16 0.49 10.36
C ASP A 452 -6.83 -0.17 9.03
N ASP A 453 -6.58 0.62 8.01
CA ASP A 453 -6.24 0.16 6.68
C ASP A 453 -4.74 0.34 6.35
N GLU A 454 -3.91 0.81 7.29
CA GLU A 454 -2.46 0.86 7.16
C GLU A 454 -1.76 -0.04 8.18
N ARG A 455 -0.88 -0.93 7.68
CA ARG A 455 -0.13 -1.85 8.56
C ARG A 455 0.89 -1.12 9.43
N GLU A 456 1.39 0.03 8.97
CA GLU A 456 2.34 0.84 9.72
C GLU A 456 1.72 1.46 10.98
N HIS A 457 0.40 1.66 11.00
CA HIS A 457 -0.31 2.10 12.20
C HIS A 457 -0.44 1.02 13.28
N LEU A 458 -0.23 -0.25 12.93
CA LEU A 458 -0.40 -1.39 13.84
C LEU A 458 0.86 -1.69 14.65
N GLN A 459 2.02 -1.19 14.24
CA GLN A 459 3.30 -1.47 14.89
C GLN A 459 4.31 -0.33 14.72
N SER A 460 5.07 -0.04 15.75
CA SER A 460 6.22 0.86 15.73
C SER A 460 7.49 0.07 16.06
N ALA A 461 8.62 0.77 16.26
CA ALA A 461 9.89 0.12 16.56
C ALA A 461 9.86 -0.73 17.85
N GLU A 462 9.04 -0.32 18.81
CA GLU A 462 9.04 -0.87 20.18
C GLU A 462 7.67 -1.36 20.62
N LYS A 463 6.60 -1.03 19.87
CA LYS A 463 5.22 -1.27 20.28
C LYS A 463 4.43 -1.91 19.14
N ALA A 464 3.44 -2.71 19.50
CA ALA A 464 2.47 -3.27 18.57
C ALA A 464 1.07 -3.17 19.16
N ALA A 465 0.05 -3.09 18.30
CA ALA A 465 -1.33 -3.32 18.67
C ALA A 465 -1.51 -4.83 18.94
N VAL A 466 -2.25 -5.15 20.01
CA VAL A 466 -2.46 -6.54 20.41
C VAL A 466 -3.66 -7.16 19.69
N ARG A 467 -4.71 -6.37 19.45
CA ARG A 467 -5.87 -6.75 18.66
C ARG A 467 -6.09 -5.70 17.60
N TYR A 468 -6.19 -6.12 16.35
CA TYR A 468 -6.44 -5.22 15.26
C TYR A 468 -7.28 -5.87 14.16
N CYS A 469 -7.94 -5.04 13.37
CA CYS A 469 -8.52 -5.45 12.10
C CYS A 469 -7.91 -4.61 10.97
N LYS A 470 -7.30 -5.30 10.00
CA LYS A 470 -6.73 -4.70 8.81
C LYS A 470 -7.81 -4.64 7.72
N VAL A 471 -8.24 -3.44 7.36
CA VAL A 471 -9.16 -3.23 6.23
C VAL A 471 -8.40 -3.45 4.92
N ALA A 472 -9.00 -4.12 3.96
CA ALA A 472 -8.38 -4.35 2.66
C ALA A 472 -8.29 -3.03 1.87
N ARG A 473 -7.17 -2.81 1.18
CA ARG A 473 -7.00 -1.75 0.18
C ARG A 473 -6.94 -2.38 -1.20
N TYR A 474 -7.52 -1.72 -2.19
CA TYR A 474 -7.59 -2.21 -3.57
C TYR A 474 -7.55 -1.05 -4.57
N ASP A 475 -7.20 -1.37 -5.81
CA ASP A 475 -7.11 -0.40 -6.90
C ASP A 475 -8.26 -0.71 -7.88
N GLU A 476 -9.13 0.27 -8.14
CA GLU A 476 -10.31 0.07 -9.00
C GLU A 476 -10.78 1.38 -9.66
N VAL A 477 -11.54 1.25 -10.76
CA VAL A 477 -12.25 2.38 -11.36
C VAL A 477 -13.38 2.82 -10.42
N TYR A 478 -13.24 4.02 -9.84
CA TYR A 478 -14.17 4.54 -8.86
C TYR A 478 -15.06 5.62 -9.45
N ARG A 479 -16.33 5.25 -9.72
CA ARG A 479 -17.36 6.17 -10.22
C ARG A 479 -16.85 6.96 -11.44
N ASN A 480 -16.93 8.29 -11.39
CA ASN A 480 -16.42 9.21 -12.42
C ASN A 480 -14.99 9.71 -12.14
N CYS A 481 -14.35 9.29 -11.04
CA CYS A 481 -12.98 9.67 -10.71
C CYS A 481 -11.95 8.91 -11.56
N GLY A 482 -12.38 7.87 -12.29
CA GLY A 482 -11.48 6.99 -13.02
C GLY A 482 -10.77 6.00 -12.09
N PRO A 483 -9.60 5.46 -12.49
CA PRO A 483 -8.85 4.53 -11.66
C PRO A 483 -8.31 5.24 -10.42
N LEU A 484 -8.77 4.83 -9.24
CA LEU A 484 -8.21 5.24 -7.96
C LEU A 484 -7.39 4.09 -7.37
N ASN A 485 -6.27 4.46 -6.76
CA ASN A 485 -5.44 3.52 -6.03
C ASN A 485 -5.77 3.62 -4.54
N GLN A 486 -5.54 2.54 -3.81
CA GLN A 486 -5.72 2.50 -2.35
C GLN A 486 -7.14 2.79 -1.87
N LEU A 487 -8.17 2.46 -2.66
CA LEU A 487 -9.54 2.43 -2.15
C LEU A 487 -9.63 1.42 -1.00
N GLY A 488 -10.44 1.71 0.00
CA GLY A 488 -10.62 0.82 1.14
C GLY A 488 -12.06 0.76 1.60
N GLY A 489 -12.23 0.79 2.91
CA GLY A 489 -13.52 0.83 3.59
C GLY A 489 -14.02 -0.55 4.01
N ILE A 490 -14.35 -0.68 5.29
CA ILE A 490 -14.98 -1.89 5.85
C ILE A 490 -16.29 -2.13 5.10
N GLY A 491 -16.52 -3.34 4.61
CA GLY A 491 -17.74 -3.68 3.90
C GLY A 491 -17.85 -3.04 2.52
N ALA A 492 -16.74 -2.61 1.93
CA ALA A 492 -16.75 -2.09 0.58
C ALA A 492 -17.18 -3.15 -0.46
N HIS A 493 -16.66 -4.37 -0.34
CA HIS A 493 -16.95 -5.45 -1.29
C HIS A 493 -17.81 -6.57 -0.68
N SER A 494 -17.86 -6.69 0.65
CA SER A 494 -18.61 -7.75 1.31
C SER A 494 -19.21 -7.29 2.63
N ALA A 495 -20.53 -7.44 2.79
CA ALA A 495 -21.19 -7.17 4.07
C ALA A 495 -20.69 -8.09 5.22
N GLU A 496 -20.03 -9.21 4.89
CA GLU A 496 -19.41 -10.11 5.88
C GLU A 496 -18.33 -9.44 6.73
N ASP A 497 -17.73 -8.34 6.25
CA ASP A 497 -16.75 -7.57 7.02
C ASP A 497 -17.36 -7.03 8.32
N PHE A 498 -18.62 -6.59 8.26
CA PHE A 498 -19.34 -6.07 9.42
C PHE A 498 -19.59 -7.17 10.45
N GLU A 499 -20.01 -8.36 10.02
CA GLU A 499 -20.19 -9.52 10.89
C GLU A 499 -18.86 -10.03 11.45
N THR A 500 -17.80 -10.00 10.65
CA THR A 500 -16.45 -10.38 11.07
C THR A 500 -15.94 -9.48 12.19
N LEU A 501 -16.12 -8.16 12.06
CA LEU A 501 -15.74 -7.21 13.11
C LEU A 501 -16.55 -7.42 14.38
N LYS A 502 -17.87 -7.63 14.28
CA LYS A 502 -18.72 -7.92 15.44
C LYS A 502 -18.30 -9.19 16.16
N ALA A 503 -18.04 -10.26 15.41
CA ALA A 503 -17.55 -11.53 15.96
C ALA A 503 -16.18 -11.38 16.62
N PHE A 504 -15.26 -10.63 16.02
CA PHE A 504 -13.95 -10.36 16.60
C PHE A 504 -14.04 -9.52 17.88
N ALA A 505 -14.90 -8.50 17.92
CA ALA A 505 -15.11 -7.71 19.13
C ALA A 505 -15.68 -8.55 20.28
N ALA A 506 -16.55 -9.52 19.98
CA ALA A 506 -17.14 -10.41 20.97
C ALA A 506 -16.17 -11.48 21.48
N GLU A 507 -15.41 -12.12 20.58
CA GLU A 507 -14.57 -13.28 20.91
C GLU A 507 -13.19 -13.22 20.20
N PRO A 508 -12.34 -12.23 20.51
CA PRO A 508 -11.11 -11.99 19.76
C PRO A 508 -10.09 -13.14 19.81
N TRP A 509 -10.15 -13.97 20.86
CA TRP A 509 -9.29 -15.16 20.99
C TRP A 509 -9.56 -16.23 19.93
N ARG A 510 -10.70 -16.19 19.24
CA ARG A 510 -10.98 -17.08 18.09
C ARG A 510 -10.24 -16.66 16.81
N PHE A 511 -9.63 -15.48 16.82
CA PHE A 511 -8.90 -14.89 15.71
C PHE A 511 -7.40 -14.82 16.03
N ALA A 512 -6.88 -15.83 16.72
CA ALA A 512 -5.46 -15.90 17.05
C ALA A 512 -4.63 -15.87 15.76
N ALA A 513 -3.59 -15.03 15.74
CA ALA A 513 -2.60 -15.06 14.69
C ALA A 513 -2.06 -16.48 14.55
N PRO A 514 -1.85 -17.00 13.32
CA PRO A 514 -1.16 -18.26 13.15
C PRO A 514 0.14 -18.18 13.94
N SER A 515 0.42 -19.20 14.76
CA SER A 515 1.72 -19.31 15.40
C SER A 515 2.73 -19.56 14.29
N PHE A 516 3.24 -18.48 13.69
CA PHE A 516 4.50 -18.55 12.99
C PHE A 516 5.47 -18.94 14.09
N ALA A 517 5.81 -20.23 14.15
CA ALA A 517 6.91 -20.70 14.94
C ALA A 517 8.07 -19.85 14.45
N ARG A 518 8.38 -18.82 15.23
CA ARG A 518 9.52 -17.96 14.98
C ARG A 518 10.65 -18.92 15.22
N GLU A 519 11.12 -19.58 14.16
CA GLU A 519 12.31 -20.40 14.21
C GLU A 519 13.34 -19.46 14.81
N GLU A 520 13.66 -19.66 16.09
CA GLU A 520 14.72 -18.90 16.71
C GLU A 520 15.89 -19.11 15.77
N PRO A 521 16.45 -18.04 15.17
CA PRO A 521 17.53 -18.21 14.21
C PRO A 521 18.54 -19.07 14.92
N ALA A 522 18.76 -20.29 14.39
CA ALA A 522 19.56 -21.30 15.04
C ALA A 522 20.80 -20.59 15.56
N LYS A 523 21.00 -20.63 16.88
CA LYS A 523 22.11 -19.93 17.54
C LYS A 523 23.39 -20.52 16.95
N HIS A 524 23.83 -19.97 15.82
CA HIS A 524 25.15 -20.21 15.30
C HIS A 524 26.04 -19.56 16.34
N GLU A 525 26.64 -20.41 17.18
CA GLU A 525 27.76 -20.06 18.03
C GLU A 525 28.90 -19.61 17.12
N VAL A 526 28.83 -18.36 16.68
CA VAL A 526 29.97 -17.67 16.11
C VAL A 526 30.89 -17.44 17.30
N GLY A 527 31.93 -18.28 17.40
CA GLY A 527 32.99 -18.13 18.39
C GLY A 527 33.49 -16.69 18.37
N VAL A 528 33.16 -15.93 19.41
CA VAL A 528 33.59 -14.55 19.59
C VAL A 528 35.09 -14.59 19.88
N VAL A 529 35.90 -14.42 18.83
CA VAL A 529 37.29 -14.01 19.00
C VAL A 529 37.27 -12.56 19.48
N PRO A 530 37.91 -12.21 20.61
CA PRO A 530 37.94 -10.84 21.11
C PRO A 530 38.86 -9.97 20.23
N GLY A 531 38.32 -9.53 19.09
CA GLY A 531 38.91 -8.56 18.20
C GLY A 531 38.48 -7.15 18.60
N ARG A 532 39.44 -6.34 19.04
CA ARG A 532 39.33 -4.91 19.31
C ARG A 532 38.67 -4.20 18.11
N MET A 533 37.47 -3.64 18.29
CA MET A 533 36.87 -2.79 17.25
C MET A 533 37.82 -1.62 16.95
N PRO A 534 38.21 -1.38 15.68
CA PRO A 534 38.86 -0.14 15.31
C PRO A 534 37.89 1.01 15.55
N SER A 535 38.36 2.06 16.21
CA SER A 535 37.66 3.35 16.27
C SER A 535 37.32 3.80 14.85
N ARG A 536 36.04 4.06 14.60
CA ARG A 536 35.50 4.62 13.36
C ARG A 536 36.02 6.05 13.17
N SER A 537 37.24 6.17 12.68
CA SER A 537 37.80 7.39 12.12
C SER A 537 38.50 6.99 10.82
N GLU A 538 38.11 7.66 9.73
CA GLU A 538 38.79 7.65 8.43
C GLU A 538 38.49 6.48 7.49
N GLU A 539 37.29 6.49 6.89
CA GLU A 539 37.15 6.12 5.47
C GLU A 539 35.91 6.78 4.85
N ASN A 540 35.83 8.12 4.97
CA ASN A 540 34.90 8.91 4.18
C ASN A 540 35.56 9.28 2.85
N ALA A 541 35.75 8.29 1.96
CA ALA A 541 35.94 8.60 0.56
C ALA A 541 34.65 9.30 0.09
N LYS A 542 34.70 10.63 -0.03
CA LYS A 542 33.62 11.41 -0.63
C LYS A 542 33.38 10.82 -2.02
N LEU A 543 32.13 10.47 -2.32
CA LEU A 543 31.74 10.14 -3.69
C LEU A 543 32.28 11.26 -4.60
N PRO A 544 32.90 10.92 -5.75
CA PRO A 544 33.21 11.92 -6.76
C PRO A 544 32.01 12.83 -6.96
N ARG A 545 32.21 14.15 -6.91
CA ARG A 545 31.12 15.14 -7.10
C ARG A 545 30.34 14.87 -8.40
N SER A 546 30.96 14.26 -9.40
CA SER A 546 30.32 13.81 -10.63
C SER A 546 29.15 12.84 -10.39
N LEU A 547 29.26 11.90 -9.45
CA LEU A 547 28.17 10.95 -9.14
C LEU A 547 26.97 11.64 -8.46
N MET A 548 27.21 12.68 -7.66
CA MET A 548 26.12 13.50 -7.08
C MET A 548 25.45 14.42 -8.11
N GLN A 549 26.12 14.76 -9.21
CA GLN A 549 25.52 15.55 -10.29
C GLN A 549 24.69 14.68 -11.25
N ARG A 550 24.97 13.37 -11.33
CA ARG A 550 24.20 12.40 -12.10
C ARG A 550 22.84 12.04 -11.43
N SER A 551 22.65 12.40 -10.17
CA SER A 551 21.54 11.94 -9.32
C SER A 551 20.26 12.78 -9.37
N PHE A 552 19.76 13.16 -10.53
CA PHE A 552 18.43 13.80 -10.59
C PHE A 552 17.69 13.42 -11.86
N SER A 553 17.21 12.17 -11.89
CA SER A 553 16.07 11.77 -12.72
C SER A 553 14.76 12.03 -11.96
N LEU A 554 14.60 13.20 -11.32
CA LEU A 554 13.24 13.68 -11.09
C LEU A 554 12.81 14.26 -12.44
N PRO A 555 11.70 13.82 -13.04
CA PRO A 555 11.16 14.55 -14.17
C PRO A 555 10.90 15.97 -13.66
N ALA A 556 11.64 16.95 -14.18
CA ALA A 556 11.10 18.29 -14.24
C ALA A 556 9.70 18.14 -14.86
N LEU A 557 8.69 18.82 -14.29
CA LEU A 557 7.39 19.04 -14.92
C LEU A 557 7.62 19.75 -16.26
N GLY A 558 8.07 18.99 -17.25
CA GLY A 558 8.56 19.41 -18.54
C GLY A 558 7.63 18.81 -19.59
N THR A 559 6.88 19.72 -20.21
CA THR A 559 6.03 19.54 -21.38
C THR A 559 6.32 18.30 -22.23
N ILE A 560 5.36 17.37 -22.23
CA ILE A 560 5.26 16.23 -23.16
C ILE A 560 5.30 16.75 -24.61
N PRO A 561 6.09 16.16 -25.52
CA PRO A 561 6.05 16.49 -26.94
C PRO A 561 4.71 16.06 -27.55
N SER A 562 3.95 17.04 -28.01
CA SER A 562 2.64 16.91 -28.63
C SER A 562 2.72 16.23 -30.00
N ARG A 563 2.63 14.89 -30.05
CA ARG A 563 2.22 14.14 -31.25
C ARG A 563 1.25 13.01 -30.93
N CYS A 564 0.17 13.37 -30.25
CA CYS A 564 -1.14 12.74 -30.39
C CYS A 564 -2.17 13.87 -30.21
N ALA A 565 -2.53 14.51 -31.32
CA ALA A 565 -3.47 15.62 -31.32
C ALA A 565 -4.90 15.10 -31.10
N MET A 566 -5.32 15.04 -29.84
CA MET A 566 -6.70 15.27 -29.47
C MET A 566 -6.75 16.58 -28.67
N SER A 567 -7.58 17.50 -29.14
CA SER A 567 -7.73 18.87 -28.67
C SER A 567 -7.96 18.95 -27.16
N ARG A 568 -7.03 19.57 -26.43
CA ARG A 568 -7.24 20.03 -25.05
C ARG A 568 -7.39 21.55 -25.02
N SER A 569 -8.64 21.99 -24.94
CA SER A 569 -9.03 23.14 -24.12
C SER A 569 -9.90 22.59 -23.00
N GLN A 570 -9.34 22.42 -21.80
CA GLN A 570 -10.11 22.12 -20.60
C GLN A 570 -9.69 23.08 -19.50
N SER A 571 -10.45 24.17 -19.42
CA SER A 571 -10.76 24.85 -18.17
C SER A 571 -11.42 23.86 -17.23
N PHE A 572 -11.03 23.89 -15.96
CA PHE A 572 -11.63 23.10 -14.89
C PHE A 572 -13.13 23.44 -14.74
N CYS A 573 -13.93 22.37 -14.70
CA CYS A 573 -15.30 22.18 -14.23
C CYS A 573 -16.21 23.42 -14.05
N SER A 574 -16.90 23.77 -15.13
CA SER A 574 -18.33 24.08 -15.06
C SER A 574 -19.09 23.00 -15.84
N SER A 575 -19.75 22.10 -15.12
CA SER A 575 -20.60 21.08 -15.73
C SER A 575 -21.76 21.76 -16.49
N PRO A 576 -22.07 21.36 -17.73
CA PRO A 576 -23.34 21.74 -18.34
C PRO A 576 -24.46 21.01 -17.60
N ARG A 577 -25.53 21.75 -17.25
CA ARG A 577 -26.83 21.17 -16.90
C ARG A 577 -27.27 20.25 -18.05
N MET A 578 -27.26 18.94 -17.82
CA MET A 578 -28.06 18.03 -18.62
C MET A 578 -29.50 18.14 -18.12
N GLU A 579 -30.34 18.83 -18.90
CA GLU A 579 -31.78 18.64 -18.82
C GLU A 579 -32.09 17.22 -19.30
N LEU A 580 -32.59 16.39 -18.38
CA LEU A 580 -33.18 15.09 -18.69
C LEU A 580 -34.54 15.35 -19.32
N ASP A 581 -34.61 15.30 -20.64
CA ASP A 581 -35.87 15.09 -21.35
C ASP A 581 -36.33 13.65 -21.06
N VAL A 582 -37.31 13.53 -20.15
CA VAL A 582 -38.05 12.30 -19.92
C VAL A 582 -39.02 12.13 -21.08
N ALA A 583 -38.63 11.34 -22.08
CA ALA A 583 -39.57 10.81 -23.06
C ALA A 583 -40.46 9.77 -22.36
N HIS A 584 -41.74 10.09 -22.23
CA HIS A 584 -42.78 9.10 -21.90
C HIS A 584 -42.90 8.11 -23.06
N ASP A 585 -42.46 6.88 -22.85
CA ASP A 585 -42.76 5.74 -23.70
C ASP A 585 -43.97 5.00 -23.11
N ASP A 586 -45.15 5.31 -23.65
CA ASP A 586 -46.41 4.61 -23.38
C ASP A 586 -46.43 3.29 -24.17
N SER A 587 -45.82 2.24 -23.61
CA SER A 587 -46.05 0.87 -24.10
C SER A 587 -45.79 -0.19 -23.03
N VAL A 588 -46.72 -0.32 -22.08
CA VAL A 588 -46.83 -1.51 -21.22
C VAL A 588 -47.89 -2.46 -21.81
N PRO A 589 -47.58 -3.73 -22.11
CA PRO A 589 -48.58 -4.72 -22.43
C PRO A 589 -49.18 -5.32 -21.15
N ASP A 590 -50.50 -5.47 -21.15
CA ASP A 590 -51.31 -6.12 -20.13
C ASP A 590 -50.76 -7.52 -19.77
N LEU A 591 -50.38 -7.70 -18.50
CA LEU A 591 -50.09 -9.00 -17.92
C LEU A 591 -51.22 -9.41 -16.97
N CYS A 592 -51.79 -10.57 -17.29
CA CYS A 592 -52.94 -11.21 -16.67
C CYS A 592 -52.77 -11.40 -15.16
N LEU A 593 -53.78 -10.97 -14.41
CA LEU A 593 -54.04 -11.40 -13.04
C LEU A 593 -54.51 -12.87 -13.06
N ILE A 594 -53.67 -13.76 -12.52
CA ILE A 594 -54.11 -15.07 -12.06
C ILE A 594 -54.56 -14.91 -10.61
N GLY A 595 -55.86 -15.08 -10.38
CA GLY A 595 -56.42 -15.21 -9.05
C GLY A 595 -56.04 -16.57 -8.44
N MET A 596 -55.70 -16.54 -7.15
CA MET A 596 -55.84 -17.69 -6.27
C MET A 596 -56.57 -17.23 -5.01
N GLU A 597 -57.72 -17.85 -4.79
CA GLU A 597 -58.48 -17.85 -3.55
C GLU A 597 -57.71 -18.64 -2.48
N ASP A 598 -57.56 -18.06 -1.29
CA ASP A 598 -58.10 -18.56 -0.01
C ASP A 598 -58.01 -17.45 1.06
#